data_AF-A0A7S0WTJ7-F1
#
_entry.id   AF-A0A7S0WTJ7-F1
#
_cell.length_a   1.000
_cell.length_b   1.000
_cell.length_c   1.000
_cell.angle_alpha   90.00
_cell.angle_beta   90.00
_cell.angle_gamma   90.00
#
_symmetry.space_group_name_H-M   'P 1'
#
loop_
_entity.id
_entity.type
_entity.pdbx_description
1 polymer ?
#
loop_
_entity_poly.entity_id
_entity_poly.type
_entity_poly.pdbx_seq_one_letter_code
_entity_poly.pdbx_strand_id
1 'polypeptide(L)'
;PTPASTSAGSVSGRSTRAPAPATVRIPKAWLQAYMGAAQQLLPRFTAQALAHTLISLVAAGARPSIVWMRAYSDVLRERLGVLGGAELAGVVQAMGALRYKPPRSLLQPLLAGGATKMSLVSDGELVGIATALADMAIQPDAEWGKVFLSETQHRAARLGGDSLASIAKSAVRLRLQPSEAWWAHIMGSMRPHIGGMSPAGLGDLLWAVGTAGYDPGSDFMQQAVQAVEGHISGEELPRAVSRGNSASRRVAKAGQRGAAARAATGNLSAIAGAPFTLVV
;
A
#
# COMPACT_ATOMS: atom_id res chain seq x y z
N PRO A 1 -66.84 -27.33 28.89
CA PRO A 1 -65.56 -26.81 29.44
C PRO A 1 -64.45 -26.92 28.38
N THR A 2 -64.21 -25.81 27.68
CA THR A 2 -63.21 -25.68 26.61
C THR A 2 -61.97 -24.96 27.16
N PRO A 3 -60.74 -25.43 26.88
CA PRO A 3 -59.56 -24.58 26.89
C PRO A 3 -59.20 -24.16 25.46
N ALA A 4 -58.73 -22.92 25.30
CA ALA A 4 -58.39 -22.31 24.03
C ALA A 4 -56.92 -21.84 24.01
N SER A 5 -56.39 -21.63 22.80
CA SER A 5 -55.15 -20.87 22.51
C SER A 5 -53.84 -21.55 22.99
N THR A 6 -52.67 -21.33 22.36
CA THR A 6 -52.20 -20.09 21.71
C THR A 6 -51.23 -20.39 20.57
N SER A 7 -51.30 -19.62 19.48
CA SER A 7 -50.36 -19.71 18.34
C SER A 7 -49.07 -18.92 18.59
N ALA A 8 -47.93 -19.48 18.18
CA ALA A 8 -46.64 -18.79 18.23
C ALA A 8 -46.49 -17.82 17.05
N GLY A 9 -46.49 -16.51 17.33
CA GLY A 9 -46.20 -15.47 16.35
C GLY A 9 -44.69 -15.28 16.16
N SER A 10 -44.20 -15.45 14.92
CA SER A 10 -42.78 -15.26 14.58
C SER A 10 -42.42 -13.78 14.44
N VAL A 11 -41.54 -13.29 15.31
CA VAL A 11 -41.08 -11.89 15.29
C VAL A 11 -39.90 -11.74 14.33
N SER A 12 -40.18 -11.22 13.12
CA SER A 12 -39.14 -10.84 12.16
C SER A 12 -38.36 -9.62 12.65
N GLY A 13 -37.21 -9.84 13.27
CA GLY A 13 -36.25 -8.81 13.69
C GLY A 13 -35.67 -8.05 12.51
N ARG A 14 -36.32 -6.96 12.10
CA ARG A 14 -35.88 -6.10 11.00
C ARG A 14 -34.73 -5.21 11.48
N SER A 15 -33.49 -5.71 11.34
CA SER A 15 -32.27 -5.01 11.77
C SER A 15 -32.11 -3.67 11.04
N THR A 16 -32.39 -2.57 11.75
CA THR A 16 -32.26 -1.20 11.25
C THR A 16 -30.78 -0.80 11.24
N ARG A 17 -30.14 -0.96 10.08
CA ARG A 17 -28.79 -0.46 9.81
C ARG A 17 -28.72 1.03 10.17
N ALA A 18 -27.89 1.37 11.15
CA ALA A 18 -27.70 2.75 11.58
C ALA A 18 -27.24 3.64 10.40
N PRO A 19 -27.73 4.89 10.30
CA PRO A 19 -27.30 5.82 9.26
C PRO A 19 -25.79 6.10 9.40
N ALA A 20 -25.08 6.14 8.27
CA ALA A 20 -23.67 6.50 8.26
C ALA A 20 -23.48 7.91 8.85
N PRO A 21 -22.45 8.16 9.68
CA PRO A 21 -22.23 9.45 10.29
C PRO A 21 -22.03 10.52 9.21
N ALA A 22 -22.73 11.64 9.34
CA ALA A 22 -22.61 12.76 8.40
C ALA A 22 -21.16 13.26 8.36
N THR A 23 -20.56 13.26 7.17
CA THR A 23 -19.18 13.68 6.96
C THR A 23 -19.04 15.19 7.15
N VAL A 24 -18.67 15.61 8.36
CA VAL A 24 -18.40 17.01 8.70
C VAL A 24 -17.27 17.54 7.82
N ARG A 25 -17.61 18.44 6.90
CA ARG A 25 -16.66 19.00 5.94
C ARG A 25 -15.94 20.20 6.54
N ILE A 26 -14.68 20.00 6.94
CA ILE A 26 -13.84 21.08 7.49
C ILE A 26 -13.64 22.20 6.46
N PRO A 27 -13.93 23.48 6.78
CA PRO A 27 -13.70 24.60 5.87
C PRO A 27 -12.22 24.79 5.51
N LYS A 28 -11.92 24.95 4.22
CA LYS A 28 -10.54 25.13 3.73
C LYS A 28 -9.80 26.29 4.41
N ALA A 29 -10.48 27.42 4.65
CA ALA A 29 -9.89 28.58 5.29
C ALA A 29 -9.46 28.29 6.74
N TRP A 30 -10.30 27.58 7.51
CA TRP A 30 -9.97 27.14 8.86
C TRP A 30 -8.76 26.20 8.85
N LEU A 31 -8.71 25.25 7.92
CA LEU A 31 -7.61 24.30 7.79
C LEU A 31 -6.27 24.98 7.45
N GLN A 32 -6.29 26.04 6.63
CA GLN A 32 -5.11 26.86 6.35
C GLN A 32 -4.67 27.67 7.58
N ALA A 33 -5.60 28.31 8.30
CA ALA A 33 -5.30 29.02 9.54
C ALA A 33 -4.72 28.08 10.62
N TYR A 34 -5.31 26.89 10.77
CA TYR A 34 -4.80 25.83 11.65
C TYR A 34 -3.38 25.39 11.27
N MET A 35 -3.09 25.14 9.99
CA MET A 35 -1.73 24.77 9.56
C MET A 35 -0.70 25.87 9.83
N GLY A 36 -1.08 27.15 9.63
CA GLY A 36 -0.21 28.30 9.93
C GLY A 36 0.10 28.43 11.43
N ALA A 37 -0.92 28.34 12.29
CA ALA A 37 -0.75 28.35 13.73
C ALA A 37 0.03 27.12 14.23
N ALA A 38 -0.29 25.93 13.72
CA ALA A 38 0.42 24.70 14.04
C ALA A 38 1.91 24.79 13.66
N GLN A 39 2.25 25.38 12.51
CA GLN A 39 3.65 25.54 12.08
C GLN A 39 4.50 26.32 13.10
N GLN A 40 3.95 27.39 13.68
CA GLN A 40 4.61 28.18 14.72
C GLN A 40 4.75 27.42 16.04
N LEU A 41 3.84 26.48 16.31
CA LEU A 41 3.79 25.69 17.54
C LEU A 41 4.46 24.31 17.44
N LEU A 42 4.88 23.87 16.25
CA LEU A 42 5.53 22.57 16.02
C LEU A 42 6.63 22.24 17.06
N PRO A 43 7.58 23.14 17.41
CA PRO A 43 8.63 22.84 18.40
C PRO A 43 8.11 22.50 19.80
N ARG A 44 6.86 22.85 20.11
CA ARG A 44 6.19 22.60 21.39
C ARG A 44 5.36 21.32 21.39
N PHE A 45 5.20 20.65 20.24
CA PHE A 45 4.40 19.43 20.14
C PHE A 45 5.15 18.23 20.72
N THR A 46 4.41 17.34 21.39
CA THR A 46 4.92 16.02 21.76
C THR A 46 5.08 15.14 20.52
N ALA A 47 5.83 14.03 20.63
CA ALA A 47 5.98 13.06 19.55
C ALA A 47 4.61 12.56 19.03
N GLN A 48 3.71 12.22 19.94
CA GLN A 48 2.34 11.81 19.62
C GLN A 48 1.53 12.93 18.96
N ALA A 49 1.64 14.18 19.45
CA ALA A 49 0.96 15.32 18.84
C ALA A 49 1.43 15.60 17.41
N LEU A 50 2.72 15.43 17.12
CA LEU A 50 3.26 15.50 15.74
C LEU A 50 2.66 14.40 14.85
N ALA A 51 2.61 13.16 15.33
CA ALA A 51 2.01 12.05 14.59
C ALA A 51 0.53 12.29 14.30
N HIS A 52 -0.27 12.55 15.35
CA HIS A 52 -1.71 12.80 15.23
C HIS A 52 -2.02 14.04 14.37
N THR A 53 -1.19 15.09 14.40
CA THR A 53 -1.37 16.27 13.54
C THR A 53 -1.24 15.90 12.07
N LEU A 54 -0.18 15.19 11.68
CA LEU A 54 0.02 14.82 10.27
C LEU A 54 -1.08 13.87 9.77
N ILE A 55 -1.45 12.87 10.59
CA ILE A 55 -2.53 11.91 10.29
C ILE A 55 -3.87 12.66 10.13
N SER A 56 -4.20 13.55 11.07
CA SER A 56 -5.45 14.32 11.04
C SER A 56 -5.51 15.29 9.85
N LEU A 57 -4.39 15.92 9.49
CA LEU A 57 -4.28 16.76 8.30
C LEU A 57 -4.55 15.95 7.03
N VAL A 58 -3.98 14.74 6.91
CA VAL A 58 -4.25 13.85 5.77
C VAL A 58 -5.72 13.41 5.72
N ALA A 59 -6.30 13.01 6.86
CA ALA A 59 -7.70 12.62 6.98
C ALA A 59 -8.67 13.77 6.64
N ALA A 60 -8.33 15.01 7.01
CA ALA A 60 -9.05 16.23 6.65
C ALA A 60 -8.91 16.63 5.17
N GLY A 61 -8.15 15.88 4.36
CA GLY A 61 -7.87 16.20 2.96
C GLY A 61 -6.90 17.37 2.79
N ALA A 62 -6.14 17.74 3.83
CA ALA A 62 -5.13 18.79 3.75
C ALA A 62 -3.98 18.39 2.80
N ARG A 63 -3.28 19.41 2.30
CA ARG A 63 -2.01 19.29 1.61
C ARG A 63 -1.07 20.35 2.17
N PRO A 64 -0.30 20.03 3.24
CA PRO A 64 0.67 20.96 3.80
C PRO A 64 1.73 21.34 2.76
N SER A 65 2.27 22.56 2.86
CA SER A 65 3.30 23.03 1.93
C SER A 65 4.63 22.31 2.14
N ILE A 66 5.52 22.33 1.14
CA ILE A 66 6.87 21.77 1.27
C ILE A 66 7.71 22.47 2.37
N VAL A 67 7.37 23.71 2.73
CA VAL A 67 7.99 24.45 3.83
C VAL A 67 7.49 23.91 5.17
N TRP A 68 6.17 23.72 5.29
CA TRP A 68 5.55 23.10 6.47
C TRP A 68 6.08 21.69 6.71
N MET A 69 6.14 20.85 5.66
CA MET A 69 6.64 19.47 5.76
C MET A 69 8.12 19.40 6.14
N ARG A 70 8.95 20.39 5.79
CA ARG A 70 10.34 20.49 6.25
C ARG A 70 10.41 20.81 7.75
N ALA A 71 9.76 21.90 8.18
CA ALA A 71 9.71 22.25 9.60
C ALA A 71 9.16 21.11 10.48
N TYR A 72 8.12 20.43 9.99
CA TYR A 72 7.59 19.22 10.63
C TYR A 72 8.64 18.10 10.71
N SER A 73 9.37 17.84 9.62
CA SER A 73 10.40 16.80 9.56
C SER A 73 11.55 17.05 10.52
N ASP A 74 11.97 18.31 10.66
CA ASP A 74 13.08 18.70 11.53
C ASP A 74 12.75 18.44 13.01
N VAL A 75 11.55 18.84 13.47
CA VAL A 75 11.07 18.57 14.84
C VAL A 75 10.76 17.08 15.05
N LEU A 76 10.15 16.41 14.06
CA LEU A 76 9.84 14.98 14.15
C LEU A 76 11.10 14.14 14.36
N ARG A 77 12.20 14.46 13.66
CA ARG A 77 13.50 13.79 13.79
C ARG A 77 14.00 13.79 15.23
N GLU A 78 13.84 14.91 15.95
CA GLU A 78 14.28 15.07 17.34
C GLU A 78 13.41 14.30 18.36
N ARG A 79 12.18 13.94 17.96
CA ARG A 79 11.21 13.24 18.82
C ARG A 79 10.97 11.79 18.42
N LEU A 80 11.60 11.33 17.33
CA LEU A 80 11.33 10.06 16.67
C LEU A 80 11.54 8.84 17.57
N GLY A 81 12.57 8.86 18.42
CA GLY A 81 12.87 7.76 19.35
C GLY A 81 11.70 7.44 20.29
N VAL A 82 10.90 8.46 20.64
CA VAL A 82 9.80 8.41 21.62
C VAL A 82 8.47 7.95 20.99
N LEU A 83 8.34 7.88 19.66
CA LEU A 83 7.13 7.37 19.00
C LEU A 83 6.93 5.87 19.31
N GLY A 84 5.70 5.45 19.56
CA GLY A 84 5.34 4.03 19.53
C GLY A 84 5.36 3.49 18.09
N GLY A 85 5.13 2.18 17.96
CA GLY A 85 5.02 1.53 16.64
C GLY A 85 3.85 2.10 15.83
N ALA A 86 2.69 2.29 16.46
CA ALA A 86 1.48 2.80 15.82
C ALA A 86 1.64 4.25 15.33
N GLU A 87 2.20 5.16 16.14
CA GLU A 87 2.44 6.53 15.68
C GLU A 87 3.46 6.60 14.54
N LEU A 88 4.51 5.78 14.59
CA LEU A 88 5.49 5.69 13.50
C LEU A 88 4.84 5.18 12.21
N ALA A 89 4.03 4.11 12.30
CA ALA A 89 3.29 3.57 11.17
C ALA A 89 2.35 4.61 10.55
N GLY A 90 1.57 5.31 11.38
CA GLY A 90 0.67 6.36 10.94
C GLY A 90 1.38 7.54 10.28
N VAL A 91 2.56 7.94 10.79
CA VAL A 91 3.40 8.97 10.15
C VAL A 91 3.90 8.53 8.78
N VAL A 92 4.44 7.32 8.66
CA VAL A 92 4.93 6.78 7.37
C VAL A 92 3.79 6.69 6.35
N GLN A 93 2.62 6.21 6.77
CA GLN A 93 1.42 6.14 5.93
C GLN A 93 0.93 7.53 5.51
N ALA A 94 0.90 8.50 6.42
CA ALA A 94 0.51 9.88 6.10
C ALA A 94 1.49 10.55 5.12
N MET A 95 2.80 10.32 5.25
CA MET A 95 3.78 10.76 4.25
C MET A 95 3.56 10.09 2.89
N GLY A 96 3.23 8.80 2.87
CA GLY A 96 2.84 8.04 1.66
C GLY A 96 1.62 8.63 0.96
N ALA A 97 0.55 8.91 1.70
CA ALA A 97 -0.68 9.53 1.20
C ALA A 97 -0.46 10.96 0.66
N LEU A 98 0.53 11.68 1.19
CA LEU A 98 1.00 12.98 0.69
C LEU A 98 2.00 12.86 -0.47
N ARG A 99 2.53 11.66 -0.74
CA ARG A 99 3.69 11.38 -1.63
C ARG A 99 4.92 12.21 -1.25
N TYR A 100 5.07 12.54 0.03
CA TYR A 100 6.17 13.35 0.54
C TYR A 100 7.38 12.47 0.84
N LYS A 101 8.47 12.65 0.09
CA LYS A 101 9.78 12.05 0.42
C LYS A 101 10.45 12.86 1.53
N PRO A 102 10.61 12.34 2.76
CA PRO A 102 11.35 13.05 3.81
C PRO A 102 12.83 13.20 3.45
N PRO A 103 13.53 14.24 3.98
CA PRO A 103 14.97 14.40 3.80
C PRO A 103 15.73 13.21 4.42
N ARG A 104 16.93 12.91 3.89
CA ARG A 104 17.76 11.78 4.36
C ARG A 104 18.00 11.78 5.88
N SER A 105 18.13 12.96 6.48
CA SER A 105 18.30 13.19 7.92
C SER A 105 17.14 12.69 8.79
N LEU A 106 15.92 12.60 8.24
CA LEU A 106 14.77 11.99 8.89
C LEU A 106 14.53 10.56 8.37
N LEU A 107 14.73 10.31 7.08
CA LEU A 107 14.43 9.02 6.47
C LEU A 107 15.22 7.86 7.08
N GLN A 108 16.52 8.05 7.31
CA GLN A 108 17.39 7.02 7.89
C GLN A 108 16.93 6.59 9.31
N PRO A 109 16.78 7.51 10.28
CA PRO A 109 16.28 7.12 11.60
C PRO A 109 14.81 6.64 11.57
N LEU A 110 13.98 7.10 10.62
CA LEU A 110 12.60 6.63 10.43
C LEU A 110 12.55 5.15 9.99
N LEU A 111 13.44 4.74 9.08
CA LEU A 111 13.57 3.34 8.69
C LEU A 111 14.13 2.49 9.84
N ALA A 112 15.22 2.92 10.47
CA ALA A 112 15.83 2.20 11.60
C ALA A 112 14.87 2.04 12.80
N GLY A 113 14.17 3.11 13.17
CA GLY A 113 13.13 3.07 14.20
C GLY A 113 11.90 2.26 13.81
N GLY A 114 11.58 2.18 12.51
CA GLY A 114 10.53 1.33 11.98
C GLY A 114 10.89 -0.16 12.03
N ALA A 115 12.13 -0.53 11.72
CA ALA A 115 12.62 -1.90 11.83
C ALA A 115 12.57 -2.41 13.28
N THR A 116 13.07 -1.64 14.24
CA THR A 116 13.10 -2.05 15.66
C THR A 116 11.71 -2.15 16.31
N LYS A 117 10.69 -1.53 15.72
CA LYS A 117 9.30 -1.52 16.22
C LYS A 117 8.36 -2.38 15.36
N MET A 118 8.88 -3.11 14.36
CA MET A 118 8.05 -3.81 13.36
C MET A 118 7.24 -4.97 13.94
N SER A 119 7.76 -5.64 14.98
CA SER A 119 7.00 -6.66 15.72
C SER A 119 5.88 -6.07 16.58
N LEU A 120 5.94 -4.78 16.91
CA LEU A 120 4.97 -4.08 17.77
C LEU A 120 3.79 -3.47 17.01
N VAL A 121 3.88 -3.32 15.69
CA VAL A 121 2.76 -2.80 14.87
C VAL A 121 1.74 -3.90 14.56
N SER A 122 0.49 -3.49 14.36
CA SER A 122 -0.56 -4.36 13.85
C SER A 122 -0.31 -4.78 12.40
N ASP A 123 -1.07 -5.78 11.94
CA ASP A 123 -0.93 -6.31 10.58
C ASP A 123 -1.30 -5.30 9.49
N GLY A 124 -2.35 -4.51 9.71
CA GLY A 124 -2.72 -3.42 8.81
C GLY A 124 -1.66 -2.31 8.75
N GLU A 125 -1.01 -2.01 9.88
CA GLU A 125 0.08 -1.05 9.94
C GLU A 125 1.35 -1.54 9.23
N LEU A 126 1.69 -2.83 9.36
CA LEU A 126 2.80 -3.46 8.65
C LEU A 126 2.63 -3.38 7.12
N VAL A 127 1.44 -3.75 6.63
CA VAL A 127 1.06 -3.60 5.19
C VAL A 127 1.10 -2.12 4.77
N GLY A 128 0.58 -1.23 5.62
CA GLY A 128 0.53 0.21 5.40
C GLY A 128 1.91 0.86 5.27
N ILE A 129 2.86 0.50 6.15
CA ILE A 129 4.25 0.96 6.09
C ILE A 129 4.88 0.57 4.75
N ALA A 130 4.83 -0.70 4.37
CA ALA A 130 5.46 -1.20 3.15
C ALA A 130 4.85 -0.56 1.89
N THR A 131 3.52 -0.45 1.85
CA THR A 131 2.79 0.18 0.74
C THR A 131 3.15 1.66 0.63
N ALA A 132 3.21 2.39 1.75
CA ALA A 132 3.56 3.81 1.77
C ALA A 132 5.01 4.07 1.33
N LEU A 133 5.98 3.26 1.77
CA LEU A 133 7.36 3.32 1.29
C LEU A 133 7.45 3.06 -0.22
N ALA A 134 6.70 2.07 -0.73
CA ALA A 134 6.64 1.74 -2.15
C ALA A 134 6.00 2.88 -2.98
N ASP A 135 4.97 3.55 -2.45
CA ASP A 135 4.29 4.69 -3.08
C ASP A 135 5.07 6.00 -3.02
N MET A 136 5.94 6.14 -2.02
CA MET A 136 6.99 7.15 -2.01
C MET A 136 8.18 6.77 -2.89
N ALA A 137 8.25 5.55 -3.45
CA ALA A 137 9.44 5.03 -4.15
C ALA A 137 10.73 5.23 -3.33
N ILE A 138 10.66 4.83 -2.05
CA ILE A 138 11.77 4.77 -1.11
C ILE A 138 12.28 3.32 -1.12
N GLN A 139 13.57 3.13 -1.35
CA GLN A 139 14.23 1.84 -1.21
C GLN A 139 14.85 1.78 0.20
N PRO A 140 14.35 0.92 1.10
CA PRO A 140 14.98 0.69 2.39
C PRO A 140 16.29 -0.10 2.23
N ASP A 141 17.10 -0.14 3.28
CA ASP A 141 18.33 -0.94 3.30
C ASP A 141 18.05 -2.46 3.47
N ALA A 142 19.11 -3.26 3.38
CA ALA A 142 19.04 -4.71 3.46
C ALA A 142 18.60 -5.22 4.85
N GLU A 143 18.92 -4.52 5.94
CA GLU A 143 18.56 -4.96 7.29
C GLU A 143 17.08 -4.73 7.56
N TRP A 144 16.55 -3.56 7.19
CA TRP A 144 15.11 -3.32 7.17
C TRP A 144 14.37 -4.35 6.30
N GLY A 145 14.94 -4.66 5.11
CA GLY A 145 14.41 -5.68 4.21
C GLY A 145 14.31 -7.07 4.84
N LYS A 146 15.38 -7.52 5.53
CA LYS A 146 15.38 -8.81 6.27
C LYS A 146 14.32 -8.83 7.35
N VAL A 147 14.23 -7.79 8.19
CA VAL A 147 13.24 -7.70 9.27
C VAL A 147 11.82 -7.74 8.71
N PHE A 148 11.53 -6.98 7.66
CA PHE A 148 10.22 -6.98 7.00
C PHE A 148 9.84 -8.34 6.40
N LEU A 149 10.76 -9.00 5.70
CA LEU A 149 10.50 -10.31 5.11
C LEU A 149 10.28 -11.38 6.19
N SER A 150 11.08 -11.36 7.26
CA SER A 150 10.92 -12.25 8.42
C SER A 150 9.57 -12.06 9.13
N GLU A 151 9.21 -10.80 9.41
CA GLU A 151 7.96 -10.48 10.13
C GLU A 151 6.72 -10.80 9.29
N THR A 152 6.75 -10.51 7.98
CA THR A 152 5.65 -10.85 7.07
C THR A 152 5.51 -12.35 6.85
N GLN A 153 6.61 -13.11 6.84
CA GLN A 153 6.58 -14.57 6.80
C GLN A 153 5.96 -15.14 8.09
N HIS A 154 6.40 -14.69 9.26
CA HIS A 154 5.85 -15.15 10.55
C HIS A 154 4.33 -14.87 10.68
N ARG A 155 3.85 -13.79 10.07
CA ARG A 155 2.43 -13.38 10.10
C ARG A 155 1.59 -13.92 8.94
N ALA A 156 2.18 -14.63 7.98
CA ALA A 156 1.50 -14.96 6.72
C ALA A 156 0.17 -15.69 6.93
N ALA A 157 0.15 -16.68 7.83
CA ALA A 157 -1.03 -17.51 8.12
C ALA A 157 -2.21 -16.77 8.80
N ARG A 158 -2.02 -15.55 9.30
CA ARG A 158 -3.10 -14.71 9.88
C ARG A 158 -3.50 -13.51 9.02
N LEU A 159 -2.79 -13.28 7.91
CA LEU A 159 -3.05 -12.19 6.97
C LEU A 159 -4.03 -12.64 5.89
N GLY A 160 -5.09 -11.86 5.66
CA GLY A 160 -6.01 -12.10 4.53
C GLY A 160 -5.35 -11.89 3.17
N GLY A 161 -5.94 -12.47 2.11
CA GLY A 161 -5.36 -12.50 0.77
C GLY A 161 -4.97 -11.13 0.19
N ASP A 162 -5.84 -10.12 0.30
CA ASP A 162 -5.53 -8.76 -0.18
C ASP A 162 -4.32 -8.14 0.55
N SER A 163 -4.13 -8.44 1.83
CA SER A 163 -2.97 -8.00 2.63
C SER A 163 -1.68 -8.71 2.19
N LEU A 164 -1.74 -10.02 1.98
CA LEU A 164 -0.61 -10.80 1.44
C LEU A 164 -0.22 -10.33 0.04
N ALA A 165 -1.18 -10.00 -0.82
CA ALA A 165 -0.94 -9.47 -2.16
C ALA A 165 -0.28 -8.08 -2.11
N SER A 166 -0.76 -7.23 -1.20
CA SER A 166 -0.17 -5.91 -0.94
C SER A 166 1.27 -6.00 -0.43
N ILE A 167 1.58 -7.00 0.42
CA ILE A 167 2.94 -7.31 0.88
C ILE A 167 3.83 -7.78 -0.28
N ALA A 168 3.38 -8.75 -1.07
CA ALA A 168 4.13 -9.26 -2.23
C ALA A 168 4.47 -8.16 -3.24
N LYS A 169 3.47 -7.36 -3.63
CA LYS A 169 3.64 -6.18 -4.49
C LYS A 169 4.59 -5.15 -3.88
N SER A 170 4.47 -4.89 -2.58
CA SER A 170 5.35 -3.94 -1.89
C SER A 170 6.79 -4.44 -1.85
N ALA A 171 7.05 -5.70 -1.51
CA ALA A 171 8.40 -6.28 -1.50
C ALA A 171 9.10 -6.12 -2.87
N VAL A 172 8.39 -6.42 -3.97
CA VAL A 172 8.89 -6.24 -5.34
C VAL A 172 9.12 -4.76 -5.67
N ARG A 173 8.19 -3.85 -5.34
CA ARG A 173 8.35 -2.40 -5.60
C ARG A 173 9.47 -1.76 -4.77
N LEU A 174 9.71 -2.25 -3.56
CA LEU A 174 10.79 -1.86 -2.68
C LEU A 174 12.14 -2.48 -3.09
N ARG A 175 12.15 -3.35 -4.12
CA ARG A 175 13.34 -4.08 -4.62
C ARG A 175 14.01 -4.95 -3.56
N LEU A 176 13.20 -5.48 -2.63
CA LEU A 176 13.67 -6.52 -1.71
C LEU A 176 14.00 -7.79 -2.51
N GLN A 177 14.75 -8.71 -1.88
CA GLN A 177 15.08 -10.02 -2.43
C GLN A 177 14.46 -11.11 -1.54
N PRO A 178 13.16 -11.41 -1.66
CA PRO A 178 12.57 -12.52 -0.95
C PRO A 178 13.15 -13.85 -1.45
N SER A 179 13.40 -14.78 -0.53
CA SER A 179 13.83 -16.13 -0.89
C SER A 179 12.68 -16.92 -1.51
N GLU A 180 13.01 -18.01 -2.21
CA GLU A 180 12.03 -18.98 -2.70
C GLU A 180 11.16 -19.53 -1.56
N ALA A 181 11.76 -19.81 -0.40
CA ALA A 181 11.05 -20.25 0.80
C ALA A 181 10.05 -19.21 1.32
N TRP A 182 10.37 -17.91 1.23
CA TRP A 182 9.43 -16.84 1.57
C TRP A 182 8.24 -16.84 0.59
N TRP A 183 8.52 -16.89 -0.72
CA TRP A 183 7.46 -16.94 -1.75
C TRP A 183 6.56 -18.16 -1.60
N ALA A 184 7.13 -19.35 -1.41
CA ALA A 184 6.37 -20.58 -1.17
C ALA A 184 5.47 -20.48 0.07
N HIS A 185 5.95 -19.85 1.15
CA HIS A 185 5.17 -19.64 2.37
C HIS A 185 4.01 -18.64 2.18
N ILE A 186 4.28 -17.50 1.53
CA ILE A 186 3.25 -16.49 1.21
C ILE A 186 2.20 -17.07 0.25
N MET A 187 2.59 -17.80 -0.80
CA MET A 187 1.64 -18.46 -1.70
C MET A 187 0.86 -19.59 -1.01
N GLY A 188 1.49 -20.36 -0.13
CA GLY A 188 0.82 -21.37 0.70
C GLY A 188 -0.27 -20.75 1.57
N SER A 189 0.03 -19.63 2.24
CA SER A 189 -0.93 -18.87 3.05
C SER A 189 -2.02 -18.18 2.20
N MET A 190 -1.72 -17.84 0.95
CA MET A 190 -2.66 -17.19 0.03
C MET A 190 -3.77 -18.14 -0.46
N ARG A 191 -3.45 -19.42 -0.73
CA ARG A 191 -4.36 -20.42 -1.33
C ARG A 191 -5.79 -20.42 -0.78
N PRO A 192 -6.05 -20.48 0.54
CA PRO A 192 -7.42 -20.47 1.08
C PRO A 192 -8.19 -19.16 0.86
N HIS A 193 -7.54 -18.07 0.44
CA HIS A 193 -8.15 -16.76 0.27
C HIS A 193 -8.46 -16.39 -1.19
N ILE A 194 -7.87 -17.07 -2.19
CA ILE A 194 -7.91 -16.67 -3.62
C ILE A 194 -9.33 -16.37 -4.10
N GLY A 195 -10.28 -17.28 -3.86
CA GLY A 195 -11.68 -17.14 -4.31
C GLY A 195 -12.46 -16.00 -3.64
N GLY A 196 -11.95 -15.43 -2.53
CA GLY A 196 -12.54 -14.29 -1.82
C GLY A 196 -11.74 -12.98 -1.96
N MET A 197 -10.64 -12.97 -2.70
CA MET A 197 -9.82 -11.76 -2.90
C MET A 197 -10.54 -10.74 -3.78
N SER A 198 -10.22 -9.47 -3.55
CA SER A 198 -10.67 -8.39 -4.44
C SER A 198 -10.01 -8.50 -5.83
N PRO A 199 -10.65 -8.01 -6.91
CA PRO A 199 -10.02 -7.95 -8.24
C PRO A 199 -8.71 -7.16 -8.23
N ALA A 200 -8.60 -6.14 -7.37
CA ALA A 200 -7.37 -5.37 -7.19
C ALA A 200 -6.26 -6.18 -6.51
N GLY A 201 -6.58 -6.96 -5.47
CA GLY A 201 -5.64 -7.85 -4.80
C GLY A 201 -5.14 -8.97 -5.72
N LEU A 202 -6.04 -9.58 -6.51
CA LEU A 202 -5.66 -10.59 -7.52
C LEU A 202 -4.72 -9.99 -8.58
N GLY A 203 -5.05 -8.80 -9.09
CA GLY A 203 -4.19 -8.08 -10.05
C GLY A 203 -2.82 -7.72 -9.47
N ASP A 204 -2.78 -7.26 -8.22
CA ASP A 204 -1.55 -6.91 -7.50
C ASP A 204 -0.66 -8.12 -7.23
N LEU A 205 -1.26 -9.26 -6.90
CA LEU A 205 -0.60 -10.55 -6.71
C LEU A 205 0.00 -11.08 -8.02
N LEU A 206 -0.81 -11.17 -9.08
CA LEU A 206 -0.36 -11.63 -10.40
C LEU A 206 0.76 -10.73 -10.96
N TRP A 207 0.65 -9.42 -10.75
CA TRP A 207 1.73 -8.48 -11.07
C TRP A 207 3.00 -8.76 -10.26
N ALA A 208 2.87 -9.04 -8.95
CA ALA A 208 4.01 -9.28 -8.08
C ALA A 208 4.79 -10.55 -8.47
N VAL A 209 4.10 -11.70 -8.63
CA VAL A 209 4.77 -12.97 -8.99
C VAL A 209 5.39 -12.91 -10.38
N GLY A 210 4.69 -12.34 -11.37
CA GLY A 210 5.21 -12.18 -12.73
C GLY A 210 6.38 -11.18 -12.82
N THR A 211 6.42 -10.15 -11.98
CA THR A 211 7.55 -9.21 -11.90
C THR A 211 8.73 -9.78 -11.12
N ALA A 212 8.48 -10.65 -10.14
CA ALA A 212 9.51 -11.37 -9.39
C ALA A 212 10.11 -12.55 -10.17
N GLY A 213 9.44 -13.03 -11.23
CA GLY A 213 9.81 -14.26 -11.93
C GLY A 213 9.55 -15.52 -11.12
N TYR A 214 8.66 -15.46 -10.13
CA TYR A 214 8.28 -16.60 -9.29
C TYR A 214 7.12 -17.37 -9.92
N ASP A 215 7.25 -18.69 -10.02
CA ASP A 215 6.19 -19.58 -10.48
C ASP A 215 5.38 -20.14 -9.29
N PRO A 216 4.09 -19.77 -9.13
CA PRO A 216 3.23 -20.32 -8.08
C PRO A 216 2.62 -21.69 -8.43
N GLY A 217 2.88 -22.22 -9.63
CA GLY A 217 2.37 -23.47 -10.17
C GLY A 217 1.02 -23.35 -10.90
N SER A 218 0.75 -24.29 -11.80
CA SER A 218 -0.47 -24.36 -12.63
C SER A 218 -1.76 -24.22 -11.82
N ASP A 219 -1.85 -24.95 -10.72
CA ASP A 219 -3.08 -25.08 -9.94
C ASP A 219 -3.44 -23.77 -9.24
N PHE A 220 -2.41 -23.01 -8.84
CA PHE A 220 -2.58 -21.66 -8.29
C PHE A 220 -3.09 -20.70 -9.37
N MET A 221 -2.50 -20.75 -10.56
CA MET A 221 -2.91 -19.92 -11.68
C MET A 221 -4.33 -20.22 -12.14
N GLN A 222 -4.75 -21.50 -12.16
CA GLN A 222 -6.13 -21.89 -12.45
C GLN A 222 -7.11 -21.32 -11.41
N GLN A 223 -6.81 -21.43 -10.11
CA GLN A 223 -7.64 -20.85 -9.04
C GLN A 223 -7.73 -19.32 -9.16
N ALA A 224 -6.63 -18.64 -9.49
CA ALA A 224 -6.61 -17.19 -9.69
C ALA A 224 -7.44 -16.76 -10.92
N VAL A 225 -7.37 -17.51 -12.03
CA VAL A 225 -8.18 -17.25 -13.23
C VAL A 225 -9.67 -17.47 -12.93
N GLN A 226 -10.04 -18.59 -12.29
CA GLN A 226 -11.43 -18.86 -11.90
C GLN A 226 -12.01 -17.78 -10.97
N ALA A 227 -11.21 -17.25 -10.04
CA ALA A 227 -11.62 -16.14 -9.18
C ALA A 227 -11.89 -14.86 -9.99
N VAL A 228 -11.04 -14.54 -10.98
CA VAL A 228 -11.27 -13.39 -11.89
C VAL A 228 -12.52 -13.60 -12.77
N GLU A 229 -12.73 -14.80 -13.31
CA GLU A 229 -13.92 -15.15 -14.10
C GLU A 229 -15.21 -15.06 -13.27
N GLY A 230 -15.15 -15.47 -11.99
CA GLY A 230 -16.24 -15.31 -11.02
C GLY A 230 -16.62 -13.85 -10.79
N HIS A 231 -15.63 -12.95 -10.64
CA HIS A 231 -15.89 -11.51 -10.53
C HIS A 231 -16.51 -10.92 -11.80
N ILE A 232 -16.01 -11.31 -12.99
CA ILE A 232 -16.55 -10.86 -14.29
C ILE A 232 -17.99 -11.33 -14.51
N SER A 233 -18.33 -12.53 -14.02
CA SER A 233 -19.66 -13.13 -14.17
C SER A 233 -20.65 -12.64 -13.10
N GLY A 234 -20.15 -12.24 -11.93
CA GLY A 234 -20.94 -11.75 -10.80
C GLY A 234 -21.27 -10.26 -10.84
N GLU A 235 -20.40 -9.43 -11.43
CA GLU A 235 -20.79 -8.07 -11.81
C GLU A 235 -21.67 -8.12 -13.07
N GLU A 236 -23.01 -8.07 -12.89
CA GLU A 236 -23.91 -7.68 -13.99
C GLU A 236 -23.49 -6.30 -14.51
N LEU A 237 -22.73 -6.31 -15.61
CA LEU A 237 -22.24 -5.12 -16.31
C LEU A 237 -23.34 -4.05 -16.40
N PRO A 238 -23.24 -2.93 -15.65
CA PRO A 238 -24.18 -1.84 -15.82
C PRO A 238 -24.07 -1.36 -17.26
N ARG A 239 -25.18 -1.38 -18.01
CA ARG A 239 -25.28 -0.96 -19.43
C ARG A 239 -25.11 0.56 -19.63
N ALA A 240 -24.14 1.15 -18.94
CA ALA A 240 -23.82 2.57 -18.88
C ALA A 240 -22.42 2.89 -19.45
N VAL A 241 -21.78 1.97 -20.18
CA VAL A 241 -20.58 2.27 -20.98
C VAL A 241 -20.99 2.95 -22.29
N SER A 242 -21.42 4.21 -22.20
CA SER A 242 -21.56 5.07 -23.38
C SER A 242 -21.26 6.55 -23.14
N ARG A 243 -20.96 6.98 -21.90
CA ARG A 243 -20.53 8.37 -21.63
C ARG A 243 -19.27 8.44 -20.76
N GLY A 244 -18.15 8.46 -21.49
CA GLY A 244 -16.86 9.06 -21.14
C GLY A 244 -16.40 9.02 -19.68
N ASN A 245 -15.42 8.17 -19.38
CA ASN A 245 -14.64 8.32 -18.16
C ASN A 245 -13.12 8.23 -18.41
N SER A 246 -12.37 9.16 -17.81
CA SER A 246 -10.98 9.49 -18.17
C SER A 246 -9.93 8.46 -17.71
N ALA A 247 -10.36 7.32 -17.15
CA ALA A 247 -9.51 6.25 -16.65
C ALA A 247 -8.86 5.43 -17.78
N SER A 248 -9.62 5.03 -18.80
CA SER A 248 -9.12 4.17 -19.89
C SER A 248 -8.00 4.82 -20.71
N ARG A 249 -8.01 6.16 -20.83
CA ARG A 249 -6.92 6.93 -21.45
C ARG A 249 -5.60 6.89 -20.64
N ARG A 250 -5.62 6.57 -19.34
CA ARG A 250 -4.41 6.48 -18.51
C ARG A 250 -3.70 5.14 -18.65
N VAL A 251 -4.45 4.03 -18.74
CA VAL A 251 -3.88 2.68 -18.97
C VAL A 251 -3.21 2.61 -20.34
N ALA A 252 -3.88 3.07 -21.40
CA ALA A 252 -3.30 3.12 -22.74
C ALA A 252 -2.01 3.96 -22.83
N LYS A 253 -1.96 5.10 -22.12
CA LYS A 253 -0.81 6.02 -22.13
C LYS A 253 0.36 5.53 -21.25
N ALA A 254 0.12 4.62 -20.31
CA ALA A 254 1.17 3.93 -19.56
C ALA A 254 1.82 2.82 -20.39
N GLY A 255 1.01 2.00 -21.09
CA GLY A 255 1.51 0.95 -21.99
C GLY A 255 2.42 1.48 -23.10
N GLN A 256 2.01 2.55 -23.79
CA GLN A 256 2.82 3.17 -24.84
C GLN A 256 4.18 3.70 -24.35
N ARG A 257 4.26 4.21 -23.11
CA ARG A 257 5.53 4.66 -22.52
C ARG A 257 6.47 3.51 -22.17
N GLY A 258 5.93 2.37 -21.75
CA GLY A 258 6.70 1.14 -21.50
C GLY A 258 7.27 0.51 -22.78
N ALA A 259 6.54 0.60 -23.90
CA ALA A 259 7.00 0.12 -25.20
C ALA A 259 8.11 1.00 -25.79
N ALA A 260 7.92 2.33 -25.78
CA ALA A 260 8.92 3.28 -26.30
C ALA A 260 10.27 3.20 -25.55
N ALA A 261 10.23 2.95 -24.23
CA ALA A 261 11.45 2.80 -23.43
C ALA A 261 12.25 1.52 -23.76
N ARG A 262 11.61 0.45 -24.25
CA ARG A 262 12.31 -0.77 -24.70
C ARG A 262 12.86 -0.66 -26.12
N ALA A 263 12.20 0.13 -26.98
CA ALA A 263 12.73 0.43 -28.31
C ALA A 263 14.00 1.29 -28.25
N ALA A 264 14.13 2.17 -27.25
CA ALA A 264 15.28 3.06 -27.10
C ALA A 264 16.59 2.35 -26.64
N THR A 265 16.50 1.22 -25.93
CA THR A 265 17.68 0.43 -25.49
C THR A 265 18.08 -0.68 -26.45
N GLY A 266 17.31 -0.94 -27.51
CA GLY A 266 17.54 -2.06 -28.43
C GLY A 266 18.45 -1.79 -29.63
N ASN A 267 19.06 -0.59 -29.75
CA ASN A 267 19.69 -0.16 -31.02
C ASN A 267 21.09 0.45 -30.85
N LEU A 268 22.01 -0.30 -30.23
CA LEU A 268 23.44 0.04 -30.12
C LEU A 268 24.38 -1.13 -30.50
N SER A 269 23.92 -2.05 -31.35
CA SER A 269 24.68 -3.23 -31.79
C SER A 269 24.88 -3.31 -33.30
N ALA A 270 25.31 -2.21 -33.94
CA ALA A 270 25.94 -2.22 -35.28
C ALA A 270 26.41 -0.82 -35.74
N ILE A 271 27.67 -0.42 -35.47
CA ILE A 271 28.56 0.37 -36.37
C ILE A 271 30.01 0.07 -35.96
N ALA A 272 30.91 -0.05 -36.96
CA ALA A 272 32.36 -0.30 -36.89
C ALA A 272 32.78 -1.70 -36.36
N GLY A 273 33.58 -2.50 -37.07
CA GLY A 273 34.34 -2.25 -38.29
C GLY A 273 35.84 -2.39 -38.03
N ALA A 274 36.40 -3.51 -38.47
CA ALA A 274 37.84 -3.86 -38.43
C ALA A 274 38.66 -2.97 -39.42
N PRO A 275 40.00 -3.13 -39.59
CA PRO A 275 40.92 -4.12 -38.99
C PRO A 275 42.25 -3.53 -38.46
N PHE A 276 43.17 -4.37 -37.96
CA PHE A 276 44.61 -4.21 -38.22
C PHE A 276 45.35 -5.56 -38.18
N THR A 277 46.47 -5.61 -38.90
CA THR A 277 47.11 -6.85 -39.36
C THR A 277 48.42 -7.16 -38.64
N LEU A 278 48.68 -8.46 -38.53
CA LEU A 278 49.91 -9.16 -38.19
C LEU A 278 51.20 -8.55 -38.77
N VAL A 279 52.15 -8.19 -37.89
CA VAL A 279 53.61 -8.15 -38.10
C VAL A 279 54.25 -8.25 -36.69
N VAL A 280 55.22 -9.12 -36.40
CA VAL A 280 55.67 -10.32 -37.15
C VAL A 280 54.88 -11.52 -36.65
#